data_AF-A0A8I0FVY0-F1
#
_entry.id   AF-A0A8I0FVY0-F1
#
_cell.length_a   1.000
_cell.length_b   1.000
_cell.length_c   1.000
_cell.angle_alpha   90.00
_cell.angle_beta   90.00
_cell.angle_gamma   90.00
#
_symmetry.space_group_name_H-M   'P 1'
#
loop_
_entity.id
_entity.type
_entity.pdbx_description
1 polymer ?
#
loop_
_entity_poly.entity_id
_entity_poly.type
_entity_poly.pdbx_seq_one_letter_code
_entity_poly.pdbx_strand_id
1 'polypeptide(L)'
;MATQAAHSEGERVRALGIVGFELRMMAHSFALLRRAEVSVDDPMAQNAYIDSVYLHARVLIKFLLESGWGSDIRRTDFAPEWNPEPLDAVARLNANARLLHKYLAHLTWERASLNAPVLNYPNIAADVIDVADAWSAHLAASTNEVMWNTFQPHVSLARQTLNGQ
;
A
#
# COMPACT_ATOMS: atom_id res chain seq x y z
N MET A 1 30.76 -7.34 -0.44
CA MET A 1 29.57 -6.48 -0.61
C MET A 1 29.77 -5.27 0.26
N ALA A 2 29.83 -4.06 -0.31
CA ALA A 2 29.94 -2.86 0.50
C ALA A 2 28.66 -2.70 1.33
N THR A 3 28.80 -2.61 2.64
CA THR A 3 27.71 -2.26 3.55
C THR A 3 27.23 -0.88 3.13
N GLN A 4 26.00 -0.77 2.62
CA GLN A 4 25.38 0.51 2.33
C GLN A 4 25.38 1.32 3.63
N ALA A 5 25.92 2.53 3.59
CA ALA A 5 25.99 3.39 4.77
C ALA A 5 24.57 3.54 5.33
N ALA A 6 24.43 3.44 6.66
CA ALA A 6 23.13 3.58 7.31
C ALA A 6 22.52 4.96 6.96
N HIS A 7 21.26 4.96 6.52
CA HIS A 7 20.54 6.17 6.19
C HIS A 7 20.42 7.10 7.41
N SER A 8 20.64 8.40 7.21
CA SER A 8 20.44 9.40 8.25
C SER A 8 18.98 9.43 8.72
N GLU A 9 18.73 9.93 9.92
CA GLU A 9 17.36 10.10 10.43
C GLU A 9 16.51 10.98 9.49
N GLY A 10 17.07 12.07 8.98
CA GLY A 10 16.36 12.95 8.04
C GLY A 10 16.01 12.27 6.71
N GLU A 11 16.85 11.38 6.20
CA GLU A 11 16.51 10.56 5.03
C GLU A 11 15.38 9.58 5.33
N ARG A 12 15.43 8.93 6.50
CA ARG A 12 14.38 8.01 6.96
C ARG A 12 13.03 8.72 7.13
N VAL A 13 13.00 9.90 7.74
CA VAL A 13 11.76 10.71 7.84
C VAL A 13 11.19 11.03 6.47
N ARG A 14 12.02 11.46 5.51
CA ARG A 14 11.56 11.72 4.13
C ARG A 14 11.03 10.46 3.45
N ALA A 15 11.72 9.34 3.63
CA ALA A 15 11.31 8.05 3.08
C ALA A 15 9.94 7.61 3.64
N LEU A 16 9.69 7.75 4.94
CA LEU A 16 8.37 7.50 5.52
C LEU A 16 7.30 8.45 5.00
N GLY A 17 7.64 9.71 4.75
CA GLY A 17 6.74 10.66 4.11
C GLY A 17 6.29 10.20 2.71
N ILE A 18 7.19 9.56 1.95
CA ILE A 18 6.86 8.95 0.65
C ILE A 18 5.94 7.74 0.83
N VAL A 19 6.26 6.82 1.75
CA VAL A 19 5.39 5.66 2.04
C VAL A 19 3.99 6.12 2.50
N GLY A 20 3.92 7.13 3.36
CA GLY A 20 2.67 7.73 3.81
C GLY A 20 1.91 8.49 2.73
N PHE A 21 2.59 9.04 1.72
CA PHE A 21 1.95 9.59 0.52
C PHE A 21 1.25 8.48 -0.28
N GLU A 22 1.92 7.36 -0.54
CA GLU A 22 1.33 6.22 -1.26
C GLU A 22 0.08 5.69 -0.55
N LEU A 23 0.11 5.55 0.78
CA LEU A 23 -1.02 5.08 1.58
C LEU A 23 -2.23 6.02 1.47
N ARG A 24 -2.00 7.33 1.52
CA ARG A 24 -3.07 8.33 1.37
C ARG A 24 -3.64 8.36 -0.03
N MET A 25 -2.78 8.27 -1.05
CA MET A 25 -3.25 8.26 -2.44
C MET A 25 -4.09 7.02 -2.75
N MET A 26 -3.70 5.85 -2.24
CA MET A 26 -4.53 4.64 -2.33
C MET A 26 -5.93 4.87 -1.74
N ALA A 27 -6.00 5.36 -0.49
CA ALA A 27 -7.27 5.60 0.19
C ALA A 27 -8.11 6.68 -0.51
N HIS A 28 -7.48 7.75 -1.00
CA HIS A 28 -8.15 8.82 -1.74
C HIS A 28 -8.73 8.33 -3.07
N SER A 29 -7.96 7.57 -3.84
CA SER A 29 -8.44 6.96 -5.09
C SER A 29 -9.58 5.99 -4.84
N PHE A 30 -9.54 5.24 -3.73
CA PHE A 30 -10.67 4.40 -3.32
C PHE A 30 -11.92 5.22 -2.96
N ALA A 31 -11.77 6.33 -2.23
CA ALA A 31 -12.89 7.21 -1.92
C ALA A 31 -13.51 7.86 -3.17
N LEU A 32 -12.68 8.27 -4.14
CA LEU A 32 -13.15 8.77 -5.43
C LEU A 32 -13.87 7.68 -6.23
N LEU A 33 -13.35 6.46 -6.23
CA LEU A 33 -13.98 5.31 -6.86
C LEU A 33 -15.36 5.03 -6.27
N ARG A 34 -15.50 4.99 -4.94
CA ARG A 34 -16.80 4.83 -4.25
C ARG A 34 -17.80 5.91 -4.66
N ARG A 35 -17.36 7.14 -4.86
CA ARG A 35 -18.22 8.24 -5.33
C ARG A 35 -18.57 8.07 -6.81
N ALA A 36 -17.63 7.63 -7.63
CA ALA A 36 -17.83 7.37 -9.06
C ALA A 36 -18.72 6.15 -9.33
N GLU A 37 -18.72 5.13 -8.47
CA GLU A 37 -19.66 4.00 -8.54
C GLU A 37 -21.12 4.46 -8.38
N VAL A 38 -21.35 5.51 -7.58
CA VAL A 38 -22.67 6.13 -7.39
C VAL A 38 -23.08 6.98 -8.60
N SER A 39 -22.10 7.47 -9.37
CA SER A 39 -22.28 8.33 -10.55
C SER A 39 -21.89 7.55 -11.81
N VAL A 40 -22.81 6.70 -12.29
CA VAL A 40 -22.65 5.71 -13.39
C VAL A 40 -22.13 6.28 -14.74
N ASP A 41 -21.93 7.58 -14.84
CA ASP A 41 -21.74 8.31 -16.10
C ASP A 41 -20.29 8.39 -16.63
N ASP A 42 -19.27 7.88 -15.92
CA ASP A 42 -17.87 7.91 -16.41
C ASP A 42 -17.09 6.61 -16.14
N PRO A 43 -17.17 5.61 -17.04
CA PRO A 43 -16.43 4.36 -16.91
C PRO A 43 -14.91 4.53 -17.09
N MET A 44 -14.44 5.61 -17.72
CA MET A 44 -13.01 5.88 -17.87
C MET A 44 -12.42 6.37 -16.55
N ALA A 45 -13.11 7.28 -15.86
CA ALA A 45 -12.74 7.72 -14.52
C ALA A 45 -12.74 6.55 -13.52
N GLN A 46 -13.76 5.69 -13.55
CA GLN A 46 -13.80 4.50 -12.67
C GLN A 46 -12.58 3.59 -12.88
N ASN A 47 -12.25 3.26 -14.13
CA ASN A 47 -11.06 2.45 -14.43
C ASN A 47 -9.76 3.14 -13.97
N ALA A 48 -9.64 4.45 -14.17
CA ALA A 48 -8.48 5.21 -13.72
C ALA A 48 -8.32 5.17 -12.19
N TYR A 49 -9.42 5.26 -11.44
CA TYR A 49 -9.38 5.15 -9.98
C TYR A 49 -9.05 3.73 -9.51
N ILE A 50 -9.60 2.70 -10.14
CA ILE A 50 -9.25 1.30 -9.86
C ILE A 50 -7.75 1.08 -10.09
N ASP A 51 -7.25 1.54 -11.24
CA ASP A 51 -5.84 1.38 -11.59
C ASP A 51 -4.95 2.14 -10.60
N SER A 52 -5.36 3.33 -10.17
CA SER A 52 -4.66 4.10 -9.14
C SER A 52 -4.64 3.39 -7.78
N VAL A 53 -5.77 2.84 -7.30
CA VAL A 53 -5.80 2.07 -6.05
C VAL A 53 -4.79 0.93 -6.09
N TYR A 54 -4.80 0.14 -7.16
CA TYR A 54 -3.89 -1.00 -7.27
C TYR A 54 -2.43 -0.61 -7.45
N LEU A 55 -2.14 0.49 -8.15
CA LEU A 55 -0.78 0.98 -8.31
C LEU A 55 -0.17 1.30 -6.94
N HIS A 56 -0.87 2.11 -6.14
CA HIS A 56 -0.42 2.48 -4.80
C HIS A 56 -0.37 1.26 -3.87
N ALA A 57 -1.38 0.38 -3.90
CA ALA A 57 -1.38 -0.86 -3.13
C ALA A 57 -0.16 -1.74 -3.45
N ARG A 58 0.21 -1.88 -4.73
CA ARG A 58 1.38 -2.65 -5.15
C ARG A 58 2.68 -2.10 -4.58
N VAL A 59 2.86 -0.77 -4.59
CA VAL A 59 4.06 -0.13 -4.02
C VAL A 59 4.12 -0.37 -2.52
N LEU A 60 3.00 -0.23 -1.83
CA LEU A 60 2.90 -0.45 -0.38
C LEU A 60 3.14 -1.91 0.00
N ILE A 61 2.57 -2.87 -0.74
CA ILE A 61 2.80 -4.31 -0.52
C ILE A 61 4.28 -4.65 -0.67
N LYS A 62 4.94 -4.11 -1.70
CA LYS A 62 6.39 -4.26 -1.87
C LYS A 62 7.17 -3.78 -0.66
N PHE A 63 6.82 -2.61 -0.14
CA PHE A 63 7.47 -2.05 1.04
C PHE A 63 7.20 -2.88 2.31
N LEU A 64 5.93 -3.21 2.56
CA LEU A 64 5.44 -3.85 3.79
C LEU A 64 5.77 -5.34 3.88
N LEU A 65 5.77 -6.06 2.75
CA LEU A 65 5.88 -7.53 2.73
C LEU A 65 7.16 -8.05 2.09
N GLU A 66 7.66 -7.40 1.03
CA GLU A 66 8.71 -7.97 0.18
C GLU A 66 10.12 -7.47 0.51
N SER A 67 11.11 -8.22 0.04
CA SER A 67 12.51 -7.80 0.01
C SER A 67 12.75 -7.07 -1.33
N GLY A 68 12.77 -5.74 -1.32
CA GLY A 68 13.02 -4.94 -2.52
C GLY A 68 14.45 -5.03 -3.07
N TRP A 69 14.76 -4.25 -4.10
CA TRP A 69 16.13 -4.06 -4.59
C TRP A 69 16.98 -3.33 -3.55
N GLY A 70 18.31 -3.38 -3.68
CA GLY A 70 19.22 -2.73 -2.73
C GLY A 70 19.07 -1.20 -2.65
N SER A 71 18.51 -0.59 -3.70
CA SER A 71 18.20 0.84 -3.75
C SER A 71 16.82 1.22 -3.22
N ASP A 72 15.97 0.23 -2.93
CA ASP A 72 14.59 0.48 -2.53
C ASP A 72 14.52 0.88 -1.05
N ILE A 73 13.56 1.75 -0.71
CA ILE A 73 13.18 1.99 0.68
C ILE A 73 12.60 0.68 1.23
N ARG A 74 13.13 0.17 2.34
CA ARG A 74 12.71 -1.08 2.96
C ARG A 74 12.19 -0.83 4.36
N ARG A 75 11.16 -1.56 4.78
CA ARG A 75 10.67 -1.51 6.18
C ARG A 75 11.77 -1.81 7.20
N THR A 76 12.74 -2.64 6.84
CA THR A 76 13.90 -2.99 7.67
C THR A 76 14.87 -1.83 7.88
N ASP A 77 14.81 -0.77 7.07
CA ASP A 77 15.59 0.46 7.29
C ASP A 77 15.10 1.24 8.53
N PHE A 78 13.90 0.89 9.02
CA PHE A 78 13.22 1.52 10.15
C PHE A 78 13.00 0.55 11.31
N ALA A 79 12.65 -0.70 10.99
CA ALA A 79 12.36 -1.77 11.94
C ALA A 79 12.90 -3.11 11.39
N PRO A 80 14.18 -3.45 11.65
CA PRO A 80 14.81 -4.67 11.13
C PRO A 80 14.11 -5.96 11.54
N GLU A 81 13.54 -5.98 12.74
CA GLU A 81 12.87 -7.15 13.34
C GLU A 81 11.39 -7.27 12.97
N TRP A 82 10.89 -6.40 12.08
CA TRP A 82 9.49 -6.42 11.71
C TRP A 82 9.14 -7.67 10.88
N ASN A 83 8.16 -8.41 11.37
CA ASN A 83 7.49 -9.49 10.64
C ASN A 83 6.09 -9.04 10.24
N PRO A 84 5.69 -9.14 8.96
CA PRO A 84 4.39 -8.67 8.52
C PRO A 84 3.21 -9.37 9.19
N GLU A 85 2.27 -8.56 9.66
CA GLU A 85 1.02 -8.97 10.30
C GLU A 85 -0.08 -7.93 10.00
N PRO A 86 -1.39 -8.27 10.15
CA PRO A 86 -1.92 -9.57 10.54
C PRO A 86 -1.78 -10.63 9.43
N LEU A 87 -1.53 -11.88 9.82
CA LEU A 87 -1.14 -12.97 8.89
C LEU A 87 -2.20 -13.27 7.82
N ASP A 88 -3.48 -13.08 8.14
CA ASP A 88 -4.59 -13.30 7.23
C ASP A 88 -4.64 -12.23 6.13
N ALA A 89 -4.44 -10.95 6.47
CA ALA A 89 -4.29 -9.87 5.50
C ALA A 89 -3.06 -10.10 4.62
N VAL A 90 -1.92 -10.46 5.22
CA VAL A 90 -0.69 -10.80 4.49
C VAL A 90 -0.93 -11.94 3.49
N ALA A 91 -1.64 -13.00 3.89
CA ALA A 91 -1.98 -14.11 3.00
C ALA A 91 -2.87 -13.67 1.83
N ARG A 92 -3.89 -12.84 2.09
CA ARG A 92 -4.76 -12.29 1.05
C ARG A 92 -3.99 -11.39 0.08
N LEU A 93 -3.12 -10.51 0.57
CA LEU A 93 -2.30 -9.64 -0.27
C LEU A 93 -1.36 -10.45 -1.18
N ASN A 94 -0.69 -11.46 -0.64
CA ASN A 94 0.16 -12.37 -1.42
C ASN A 94 -0.64 -13.13 -2.48
N ALA A 95 -1.84 -13.61 -2.15
CA ALA A 95 -2.72 -14.29 -3.12
C ALA A 95 -3.14 -13.36 -4.27
N ASN A 96 -3.21 -12.05 -4.03
CA ASN A 96 -3.55 -11.04 -5.03
C ASN A 96 -2.34 -10.45 -5.78
N ALA A 97 -1.11 -10.88 -5.48
CA ALA A 97 0.09 -10.35 -6.13
C ALA A 97 0.02 -10.44 -7.67
N ARG A 98 -0.52 -11.53 -8.23
CA ARG A 98 -0.67 -11.66 -9.69
C ARG A 98 -1.62 -10.61 -10.28
N LEU A 99 -2.68 -10.24 -9.58
CA LEU A 99 -3.60 -9.18 -9.99
C LEU A 99 -2.87 -7.85 -10.10
N LEU A 100 -2.10 -7.51 -9.08
CA LEU A 100 -1.37 -6.24 -8.96
C LEU A 100 -0.18 -6.13 -9.92
N HIS A 101 0.53 -7.24 -10.17
CA HIS A 101 1.75 -7.23 -10.98
C HIS A 101 1.51 -7.54 -12.46
N LYS A 102 0.70 -8.56 -12.76
CA LYS A 102 0.47 -8.99 -14.14
C LYS A 102 -0.68 -8.22 -14.76
N TYR A 103 -1.84 -8.20 -14.11
CA TYR A 103 -3.07 -7.70 -14.74
C TYR A 103 -3.16 -6.18 -14.74
N LEU A 104 -2.65 -5.50 -13.71
CA LEU A 104 -2.59 -4.04 -13.72
C LEU A 104 -1.63 -3.48 -14.78
N ALA A 105 -0.42 -4.05 -14.88
CA ALA A 105 0.67 -3.45 -15.64
C ALA A 105 0.80 -3.94 -17.10
N HIS A 106 0.00 -4.94 -17.52
CA HIS A 106 0.13 -5.55 -18.84
C HIS A 106 -1.21 -5.73 -19.54
N LEU A 107 -1.20 -5.53 -20.87
CA LEU A 107 -2.29 -5.92 -21.75
C LEU A 107 -2.27 -7.44 -21.90
N THR A 108 -3.23 -8.12 -21.30
CA THR A 108 -3.31 -9.59 -21.28
C THR A 108 -4.64 -10.05 -21.86
N TRP A 109 -4.63 -11.16 -22.59
CA TRP A 109 -5.85 -11.79 -23.10
C TRP A 109 -6.80 -12.19 -21.96
N GLU A 110 -6.26 -12.51 -20.78
CA GLU A 110 -7.05 -12.81 -19.59
C GLU A 110 -7.97 -11.62 -19.20
N ARG A 111 -7.52 -10.37 -19.34
CA ARG A 111 -8.36 -9.17 -19.11
C ARG A 111 -9.45 -8.98 -20.16
N ALA A 112 -9.25 -9.47 -21.38
CA ALA A 112 -10.23 -9.39 -22.46
C ALA A 112 -11.19 -10.59 -22.48
N SER A 113 -10.96 -11.60 -21.63
CA SER A 113 -11.76 -12.82 -21.59
C SER A 113 -13.00 -12.68 -20.71
N LEU A 114 -14.01 -13.53 -20.96
CA LEU A 114 -15.20 -13.64 -20.09
C LEU A 114 -14.87 -14.10 -18.66
N ASN A 115 -13.65 -14.61 -18.43
CA ASN A 115 -13.12 -15.01 -17.13
C ASN A 115 -12.13 -13.96 -16.60
N ALA A 116 -12.34 -12.68 -16.92
CA ALA A 116 -11.50 -11.61 -16.42
C ALA A 116 -11.40 -11.67 -14.88
N PRO A 117 -10.22 -11.40 -14.30
CA PRO A 117 -10.04 -11.43 -12.84
C PRO A 117 -11.05 -10.51 -12.16
N VAL A 118 -11.71 -11.02 -11.12
CA VAL A 118 -12.58 -10.19 -10.29
C VAL A 118 -11.74 -9.11 -9.62
N LEU A 119 -12.14 -7.86 -9.81
CA LEU A 119 -11.50 -6.73 -9.15
C LEU A 119 -11.84 -6.78 -7.66
N ASN A 120 -10.83 -6.74 -6.80
CA ASN A 120 -10.93 -6.88 -5.35
C ASN A 120 -10.28 -5.69 -4.61
N TYR A 121 -10.33 -4.50 -5.21
CA TYR A 121 -9.73 -3.27 -4.68
C TYR A 121 -10.22 -2.87 -3.28
N PRO A 122 -11.48 -3.11 -2.84
CA PRO A 122 -11.88 -2.76 -1.48
C PRO A 122 -11.13 -3.56 -0.42
N ASN A 123 -11.05 -4.88 -0.62
CA ASN A 123 -10.37 -5.77 0.31
C ASN A 123 -8.85 -5.54 0.28
N ILE A 124 -8.27 -5.30 -0.90
CA ILE A 124 -6.84 -4.99 -1.02
C ILE A 124 -6.50 -3.69 -0.30
N ALA A 125 -7.30 -2.63 -0.44
CA ALA A 125 -7.05 -1.37 0.24
C ALA A 125 -7.19 -1.50 1.77
N ALA A 126 -8.18 -2.24 2.25
CA ALA A 126 -8.36 -2.54 3.67
C ALA A 126 -7.17 -3.35 4.23
N ASP A 127 -6.81 -4.45 3.58
CA ASP A 127 -5.71 -5.32 4.01
C ASP A 127 -4.36 -4.57 4.04
N VAL A 128 -4.09 -3.69 3.07
CA VAL A 128 -2.88 -2.84 3.09
C VAL A 128 -2.88 -1.88 4.28
N ILE A 129 -4.02 -1.25 4.59
CA ILE A 129 -4.13 -0.36 5.74
C ILE A 129 -3.94 -1.13 7.05
N ASP A 130 -4.49 -2.33 7.18
CA ASP A 130 -4.35 -3.15 8.38
C ASP A 130 -2.89 -3.56 8.62
N VAL A 131 -2.16 -3.95 7.58
CA VAL A 131 -0.73 -4.24 7.70
C VAL A 131 0.09 -2.97 8.00
N ALA A 132 -0.26 -1.84 7.39
CA ALA A 132 0.40 -0.56 7.66
C ALA A 132 0.18 -0.09 9.12
N ASP A 133 -1.01 -0.33 9.66
CA ASP A 133 -1.37 0.01 11.04
C ASP A 133 -0.62 -0.85 12.05
N ALA A 134 -0.55 -2.16 11.82
CA ALA A 134 0.25 -3.06 12.64
C ALA A 134 1.75 -2.69 12.60
N TRP A 135 2.26 -2.32 11.43
CA TRP A 135 3.63 -1.82 11.31
C TRP A 135 3.84 -0.49 12.06
N SER A 136 2.87 0.42 12.00
CA SER A 136 2.89 1.67 12.79
C SER A 136 2.93 1.39 14.29
N ALA A 137 2.13 0.44 14.78
CA ALA A 137 2.15 0.01 16.17
C ALA A 137 3.53 -0.58 16.56
N HIS A 138 4.17 -1.33 15.68
CA HIS A 138 5.52 -1.82 15.89
C HIS A 138 6.57 -0.70 15.94
N LEU A 139 6.44 0.34 15.10
CA LEU A 139 7.31 1.52 15.18
C LEU A 139 7.17 2.23 16.54
N ALA A 140 5.97 2.30 17.10
CA ALA A 140 5.74 2.84 18.43
C ALA A 140 6.42 1.97 19.52
N ALA A 141 6.24 0.66 19.45
CA ALA A 141 6.79 -0.29 20.43
C ALA A 141 8.32 -0.38 20.40
N SER A 142 8.95 -0.16 19.25
CA SER A 142 10.41 -0.17 19.07
C SER A 142 11.10 1.12 19.52
N THR A 143 10.41 2.00 20.25
CA THR A 143 10.89 3.32 20.72
C THR A 143 11.34 4.27 19.61
N ASN A 144 10.90 4.02 18.38
CA ASN A 144 11.24 4.84 17.23
C ASN A 144 10.24 5.99 17.06
N GLU A 145 10.14 6.83 18.09
CA GLU A 145 9.09 7.84 18.25
C GLU A 145 9.02 8.81 17.05
N VAL A 146 10.17 9.24 16.53
CA VAL A 146 10.24 10.12 15.35
C VAL A 146 9.61 9.44 14.12
N MET A 147 9.91 8.16 13.90
CA MET A 147 9.37 7.41 12.76
C MET A 147 7.88 7.12 12.94
N TRP A 148 7.45 6.78 14.16
CA TRP A 148 6.04 6.61 14.48
C TRP A 148 5.24 7.89 14.27
N ASN A 149 5.69 9.02 14.84
CA ASN A 149 5.05 10.33 14.68
C ASN A 149 5.01 10.80 13.21
N THR A 150 5.97 10.37 12.40
CA THR A 150 5.98 10.65 10.96
C THR A 150 4.93 9.81 10.21
N PHE A 151 4.81 8.53 10.55
CA PHE A 151 4.01 7.59 9.74
C PHE A 151 2.55 7.44 10.20
N GLN A 152 2.31 7.40 11.51
CA GLN A 152 0.99 7.14 12.10
C GLN A 152 -0.12 8.09 11.62
N PRO A 153 0.13 9.41 11.42
CA PRO A 153 -0.90 10.31 10.90
C PRO A 153 -1.40 9.91 9.51
N HIS A 154 -0.51 9.36 8.67
CA HIS A 154 -0.88 8.87 7.34
C HIS A 154 -1.77 7.64 7.41
N VAL A 155 -1.49 6.71 8.34
CA VAL A 155 -2.33 5.52 8.59
C VAL A 155 -3.72 5.94 9.05
N SER A 156 -3.80 6.81 10.05
CA SER A 156 -5.08 7.29 10.60
C SER A 156 -5.94 7.95 9.53
N LEU A 157 -5.35 8.86 8.74
CA LEU A 157 -6.07 9.55 7.67
C LEU A 157 -6.50 8.60 6.56
N ALA A 158 -5.65 7.65 6.17
CA ALA A 158 -6.00 6.66 5.16
C ALA A 158 -7.18 5.78 5.62
N ARG A 159 -7.18 5.33 6.89
CA ARG A 159 -8.27 4.53 7.48
C ARG A 159 -9.58 5.32 7.53
N GLN A 160 -9.55 6.59 7.97
CA GLN A 160 -10.72 7.48 7.95
C GLN A 160 -11.27 7.64 6.53
N THR A 161 -10.39 7.96 5.58
CA THR A 161 -10.75 8.14 4.17
C THR A 161 -11.39 6.88 3.58
N LEU A 162 -10.84 5.70 3.86
CA LEU A 162 -11.38 4.41 3.39
C LEU A 162 -12.80 4.18 3.94
N ASN A 163 -13.01 4.49 5.21
CA ASN A 163 -14.29 4.34 5.91
C ASN A 163 -15.32 5.41 5.50
N GLY A 164 -14.91 6.47 4.80
CA GLY A 164 -15.77 7.59 4.43
C GLY A 164 -16.04 8.57 5.58
N GLN A 165 -15.07 8.69 6.50
CA GLN A 165 -15.06 9.64 7.60
C GLN A 165 -14.17 10.84 7.29
#